data_AF-A0A972N6B2-F1
#
_entry.id   AF-A0A972N6B2-F1
#
_cell.length_a   1.000
_cell.length_b   1.000
_cell.length_c   1.000
_cell.angle_alpha   90.00
_cell.angle_beta   90.00
_cell.angle_gamma   90.00
#
_symmetry.space_group_name_H-M   'P 1'
#
loop_
_entity.id
_entity.type
_entity.pdbx_description
1 polymer ?
#
loop_
_entity_poly.entity_id
_entity_poly.type
_entity_poly.pdbx_seq_one_letter_code
_entity_poly.pdbx_strand_id
1 'polypeptide(L)' 'FQQDIPLQMWMFPVRPDAELPDVFVKFAQVAEQPAYVSPEDINAHREEWIKAWSEVMIR' A
#
# COMPACT_ATOMS: atom_id res chain seq x y z
N PHE A 1 0.30 -18.06 -5.89
CA PHE A 1 0.33 -16.63 -6.26
C PHE A 1 0.16 -15.72 -5.06
N GLN A 2 -1.02 -15.56 -4.45
CA GLN A 2 -1.18 -14.62 -3.31
C GLN A 2 -0.30 -15.02 -2.10
N GLN A 3 -0.11 -16.32 -1.87
CA GLN A 3 0.80 -16.88 -0.87
C GLN A 3 2.28 -16.51 -1.11
N ASP A 4 2.66 -16.19 -2.35
CA ASP A 4 4.05 -15.90 -2.73
C ASP A 4 4.37 -14.38 -2.67
N ILE A 5 3.34 -13.52 -2.69
CA ILE A 5 3.46 -12.05 -2.67
C ILE A 5 4.31 -11.55 -1.49
N PRO A 6 4.14 -12.04 -0.24
CA PRO A 6 4.90 -11.54 0.89
C PRO A 6 6.41 -11.66 0.69
N LEU A 7 6.90 -12.80 0.22
CA LEU A 7 8.34 -13.06 0.14
C LEU A 7 8.99 -12.58 -1.17
N GLN A 8 8.21 -12.32 -2.22
CA GLN A 8 8.74 -11.85 -3.50
C GLN A 8 8.61 -10.33 -3.69
N MET A 9 7.50 -9.74 -3.25
CA MET A 9 7.21 -8.33 -3.47
C MET A 9 7.23 -7.51 -2.18
N TRP A 10 7.37 -8.17 -1.03
CA TRP A 10 7.33 -7.53 0.28
C TRP A 10 6.03 -6.75 0.55
N MET A 11 4.89 -7.30 0.08
CA MET A 11 3.55 -6.72 0.24
C MET A 11 2.60 -7.69 0.96
N PHE A 12 1.54 -7.15 1.55
CA PHE A 12 0.45 -7.98 2.07
C PHE A 12 -0.41 -8.55 0.92
N PRO A 13 -0.87 -9.81 1.02
CA PRO A 13 -1.80 -10.38 0.06
C PRO A 13 -3.17 -9.74 0.23
N VAL A 14 -3.91 -9.63 -0.89
CA VAL A 14 -5.28 -9.09 -0.87
C VAL A 14 -6.29 -10.14 -0.40
N ARG A 15 -5.97 -11.43 -0.64
CA ARG A 15 -6.80 -12.54 -0.18
C ARG A 15 -6.65 -12.73 1.33
N PRO A 16 -7.76 -12.74 2.09
CA PRO A 16 -7.70 -12.85 3.55
C PRO A 16 -7.31 -14.25 4.04
N ASP A 17 -7.42 -15.27 3.19
CA ASP A 17 -7.03 -16.66 3.47
C ASP A 17 -5.58 -16.98 3.08
N ALA A 18 -4.81 -15.99 2.64
CA ALA A 18 -3.39 -16.16 2.36
C ALA A 18 -2.60 -16.23 3.68
N GLU A 19 -1.74 -17.25 3.80
CA GLU A 19 -0.93 -17.42 5.01
C GLU A 19 0.24 -16.44 4.97
N LEU A 20 0.46 -15.74 6.08
CA LEU A 20 1.58 -14.84 6.22
C LEU A 20 2.79 -15.59 6.80
N PRO A 21 3.98 -15.50 6.17
CA PRO A 21 5.21 -16.04 6.74
C PRO A 21 5.56 -15.40 8.09
N ASP A 22 6.23 -16.16 8.96
CA ASP A 22 6.61 -15.70 10.31
C ASP A 22 7.35 -14.36 10.34
N VAL A 23 8.18 -14.10 9.33
CA VAL A 23 8.93 -12.83 9.23
C VAL A 23 8.01 -11.61 9.08
N PHE A 24 6.87 -11.75 8.40
CA PHE A 24 5.86 -10.68 8.32
C PHE A 24 5.17 -10.49 9.67
N VAL A 25 4.74 -11.57 10.30
CA VAL A 25 4.08 -11.50 11.61
C VAL A 25 4.99 -10.87 12.67
N LYS A 26 6.28 -11.17 12.61
CA LYS A 26 7.26 -10.69 13.59
C LYS A 26 7.69 -9.24 13.38
N PHE A 27 7.78 -8.78 12.12
CA PHE A 27 8.44 -7.52 11.80
C PHE A 27 7.57 -6.51 11.04
N ALA A 28 6.50 -6.95 10.38
CA ALA A 28 5.59 -6.03 9.72
C ALA A 28 4.61 -5.44 10.74
N GLN A 29 4.68 -4.12 10.91
CA GLN A 29 3.72 -3.40 11.74
C GLN A 29 2.51 -3.01 10.89
N VAL A 30 1.34 -3.52 11.25
CA VAL A 30 0.07 -3.13 10.61
C VAL A 30 -0.47 -1.91 11.34
N ALA A 31 -0.74 -0.84 10.60
CA ALA A 31 -1.39 0.33 11.16
C ALA A 31 -2.81 -0.03 11.61
N GLU A 32 -3.19 0.35 12.83
CA GLU A 32 -4.56 0.14 13.35
C GLU A 32 -5.61 0.87 12.50
N GLN A 33 -5.23 2.04 11.95
CA GLN A 33 -6.07 2.88 11.10
C GLN A 33 -5.26 3.29 9.86
N PRO A 34 -5.22 2.45 8.82
CA PRO A 34 -4.55 2.80 7.58
C PRO A 34 -5.29 3.97 6.91
N ALA A 35 -4.54 4.93 6.39
CA ALA A 35 -5.11 5.96 5.52
C ALA A 35 -5.71 5.28 4.29
N TYR A 36 -6.92 5.69 3.93
CA TYR A 36 -7.65 5.15 2.80
C TYR A 36 -8.13 6.28 1.89
N VAL A 37 -7.96 6.10 0.60
CA VAL A 37 -8.50 6.96 -0.46
C VAL A 37 -9.16 6.04 -1.48
N SER A 38 -10.38 6.38 -1.91
CA SER A 38 -11.10 5.53 -2.87
C SER A 38 -10.38 5.50 -4.22
N PRO A 39 -10.45 4.39 -4.98
CA PRO A 39 -9.92 4.34 -6.35
C PRO A 39 -10.50 5.42 -7.27
N GLU A 40 -11.78 5.75 -7.10
CA GLU A 40 -12.49 6.78 -7.86
C GLU A 40 -11.89 8.17 -7.60
N ASP A 41 -11.68 8.53 -6.32
CA ASP A 41 -11.06 9.80 -5.95
C ASP A 41 -9.60 9.87 -6.41
N ILE A 42 -8.85 8.76 -6.29
CA ILE A 42 -7.48 8.67 -6.82
C ILE A 42 -7.49 8.96 -8.31
N ASN A 43 -8.40 8.37 -9.07
CA ASN A 43 -8.47 8.60 -10.51
C ASN A 43 -8.88 10.04 -10.87
N ALA A 44 -9.82 10.63 -10.12
CA ALA A 44 -10.31 11.99 -10.36
C ALA A 44 -9.26 13.06 -10.05
N HIS A 45 -8.43 12.86 -9.03
CA HIS A 45 -7.54 13.90 -8.48
C HIS A 45 -6.04 13.66 -8.68
N ARG A 46 -5.63 12.53 -9.29
CA ARG A 46 -4.22 12.14 -9.48
C ARG A 46 -3.32 13.28 -9.97
N GLU A 47 -3.71 13.92 -11.06
CA GLU A 47 -2.90 14.95 -11.72
C GLU A 47 -2.71 16.19 -10.84
N GLU A 48 -3.79 16.59 -10.14
CA GLU A 48 -3.76 17.71 -9.20
C GLU A 48 -2.80 17.44 -8.04
N TRP A 49 -2.89 16.25 -7.43
CA TRP A 49 -2.05 15.88 -6.29
C TRP A 49 -0.57 15.75 -6.66
N ILE A 50 -0.25 15.16 -7.82
CA ILE A 50 1.14 15.05 -8.31
C ILE A 50 1.74 16.44 -8.53
N LYS A 51 0.98 17.35 -9.13
CA LYS A 51 1.43 18.73 -9.36
C LYS A 51 1.68 19.45 -8.04
N ALA A 52 0.72 19.42 -7.11
CA ALA A 52 0.85 20.06 -5.81
C ALA A 52 2.06 19.55 -5.02
N TRP A 53 2.28 18.24 -5.01
CA TRP A 53 3.45 17.65 -4.33
C TRP A 53 4.78 18.08 -4.97
N SER A 54 4.84 18.12 -6.30
CA SER A 54 6.06 18.53 -7.03
C SER A 54 6.42 20.00 -6.77
N GLU A 55 5.43 20.89 -6.69
CA GLU A 55 5.64 22.31 -6.36
C GLU A 55 6.21 22.51 -4.95
N VAL A 56 5.85 21.64 -4.00
CA VAL A 56 6.33 21.71 -2.61
C VAL A 56 7.72 21.09 -2.44
N MET A 57 8.01 19.98 -3.13
CA MET A 57 9.19 19.14 -2.83
C MET A 57 10.34 19.26 -3.82
N ILE A 58 10.10 19.63 -5.09
CA ILE A 58 11.09 19.52 -6.18
C ILE A 58 11.60 20.90 -6.64
N ARG A 59 11.08 21.99 -6.10
CA ARG A 59 11.54 23.34 -6.47
C ARG A 59 12.81 23.77 -5.73
#